data_AF-B7PUK1-F1
#
_entry.id   AF-B7PUK1-F1
#
_cell.length_a   1.000
_cell.length_b   1.000
_cell.length_c   1.000
_cell.angle_alpha   90.00
_cell.angle_beta   90.00
_cell.angle_gamma   90.00
#
_symmetry.space_group_name_H-M   'P 1'
#
loop_
_entity.id
_entity.type
_entity.pdbx_description
1 polymer ?
#
loop_
_entity_poly.entity_id
_entity_poly.type
_entity_poly.pdbx_seq_one_letter_code
_entity_poly.pdbx_strand_id
1 'polypeptide(L)'
;MAQSMSDIFLSFQQYLETEQDLREEIRVVVRELEQTARGILTILQGIHQPDGLSKIPELCQKSKAAFANVKNQFQVLKSKVPENQYYRFHDHWRFVSQRLVFLAALTTYLESETLIQREEVAAMLGVGLVGTGV
;
A
#
# COMPACT_ATOMS: atom_id res chain seq x y z
N MET A 1 27.62 -29.19 21.94
CA MET A 1 26.67 -30.32 21.93
C MET A 1 25.99 -30.33 20.59
N ALA A 2 25.91 -31.48 19.91
CA ALA A 2 25.16 -31.58 18.65
C ALA A 2 23.68 -31.33 18.95
N GLN A 3 23.06 -30.42 18.21
CA GLN A 3 21.62 -30.14 18.31
C GLN A 3 20.85 -31.43 17.99
N SER A 4 19.91 -31.83 18.84
CA SER A 4 19.10 -33.01 18.53
C SER A 4 18.16 -32.68 17.37
N MET A 5 17.75 -33.72 16.61
CA MET A 5 16.77 -33.54 15.54
C MET A 5 15.50 -32.84 16.06
N SER A 6 15.05 -33.19 17.26
CA SER A 6 13.89 -32.57 17.92
C SER A 6 14.09 -31.07 18.16
N ASP A 7 15.28 -30.65 18.58
CA ASP A 7 15.59 -29.22 18.81
C ASP A 7 15.52 -28.41 17.51
N ILE A 8 15.95 -29.00 16.39
CA ILE A 8 15.85 -28.36 15.06
C ILE A 8 14.39 -28.12 14.70
N PHE A 9 13.53 -29.14 14.81
CA PHE A 9 12.10 -29.01 14.51
C PHE A 9 11.39 -28.02 15.43
N LEU A 10 11.71 -27.99 16.72
CA LEU A 10 11.12 -27.03 17.67
C LEU A 10 11.51 -25.59 17.32
N SER A 11 12.79 -25.35 16.99
CA SER A 11 13.25 -24.02 16.58
C SER A 11 12.59 -23.55 15.27
N PHE A 12 12.40 -24.47 14.32
CA PHE A 12 11.73 -24.19 13.05
C PHE A 12 10.23 -23.92 13.25
N GLN A 13 9.58 -24.65 14.14
CA GLN A 13 8.18 -24.41 14.49
C GLN A 13 8.01 -22.99 15.08
N GLN A 14 8.85 -22.61 16.04
CA GLN A 14 8.79 -21.27 16.65
C GLN A 14 9.01 -20.15 15.61
N TYR A 15 9.91 -20.39 14.66
CA TYR A 15 10.12 -19.48 13.54
C TYR A 15 8.88 -19.31 12.66
N LEU A 16 8.20 -20.41 12.31
CA LEU A 16 6.96 -20.37 11.52
C LEU A 16 5.82 -19.69 12.27
N GLU A 17 5.68 -19.92 13.58
CA GLU A 17 4.68 -19.25 14.42
C GLU A 17 4.91 -17.74 14.44
N THR A 18 6.16 -17.31 14.67
CA THR A 18 6.53 -15.87 14.66
C THR A 18 6.26 -15.23 13.30
N GLU A 19 6.59 -15.93 12.21
CA GLU A 19 6.32 -15.44 10.86
C GLU A 19 4.80 -15.35 10.59
N GLN A 20 4.03 -16.32 11.07
CA GLN A 20 2.59 -16.35 10.89
C GLN A 20 1.90 -15.18 11.62
N ASP A 21 2.32 -14.88 12.84
CA ASP A 21 1.82 -13.73 13.60
C ASP A 21 2.10 -12.41 12.86
N LEU A 22 3.33 -12.25 12.35
CA LEU A 22 3.70 -11.09 11.54
C LEU A 22 2.86 -10.97 10.26
N ARG A 23 2.57 -12.09 9.58
CA ARG A 23 1.70 -12.10 8.39
C ARG A 23 0.30 -11.61 8.73
N GLU A 24 -0.24 -11.96 9.88
CA GLU A 24 -1.57 -11.49 10.28
C GLU A 24 -1.55 -9.99 10.62
N GLU A 25 -0.52 -9.49 11.30
CA GLU A 25 -0.37 -8.05 11.54
C GLU A 25 -0.29 -7.25 10.22
N ILE A 26 0.48 -7.73 9.25
CA ILE A 26 0.55 -7.14 7.91
C ILE A 26 -0.83 -7.16 7.25
N ARG A 27 -1.55 -8.27 7.36
CA ARG A 27 -2.88 -8.44 6.75
C ARG A 27 -3.91 -7.45 7.28
N VAL A 28 -3.85 -7.13 8.57
CA VAL A 28 -4.72 -6.10 9.18
C VAL A 28 -4.48 -4.75 8.51
N VAL A 29 -3.23 -4.31 8.39
CA VAL A 29 -2.88 -3.02 7.76
C VAL A 29 -3.27 -3.01 6.27
N VAL A 30 -3.05 -4.12 5.57
CA VAL A 30 -3.45 -4.26 4.15
C VAL A 30 -4.96 -4.12 3.97
N ARG A 31 -5.79 -4.67 4.86
CA ARG A 31 -7.25 -4.52 4.78
C ARG A 31 -7.67 -3.05 4.91
N GLU A 32 -7.01 -2.28 5.77
CA GLU A 32 -7.25 -0.84 5.92
C GLU A 32 -6.83 -0.04 4.68
N LEU A 33 -5.67 -0.38 4.08
CA LEU A 33 -5.24 0.16 2.79
C LEU A 33 -6.27 -0.13 1.69
N GLU A 34 -6.75 -1.36 1.61
CA GLU A 34 -7.74 -1.76 0.61
C GLU A 34 -9.07 -1.03 0.79
N GLN A 35 -9.50 -0.82 2.04
CA GLN A 35 -10.71 -0.04 2.33
C GLN A 35 -10.55 1.40 1.85
N THR A 36 -9.40 2.01 2.11
CA THR A 36 -9.09 3.37 1.65
C THR A 36 -9.03 3.43 0.12
N ALA A 37 -8.38 2.46 -0.53
CA ALA A 37 -8.33 2.35 -1.99
C ALA A 37 -9.72 2.14 -2.63
N ARG A 38 -10.62 1.39 -1.97
CA ARG A 38 -12.02 1.28 -2.39
C ARG A 38 -12.74 2.62 -2.27
N GLY A 39 -12.55 3.35 -1.17
CA GLY A 39 -13.12 4.68 -0.98
C GLY A 39 -12.66 5.69 -2.04
N ILE A 40 -11.36 5.73 -2.33
CA ILE A 40 -10.80 6.57 -3.40
C ILE A 40 -11.37 6.18 -4.76
N LEU A 41 -11.47 4.88 -5.07
CA LEU A 41 -12.12 4.43 -6.30
C LEU A 41 -13.56 4.94 -6.38
N THR A 42 -14.35 4.80 -5.32
CA THR A 42 -15.75 5.26 -5.30
C THR A 42 -15.85 6.76 -5.55
N ILE A 43 -14.96 7.57 -4.97
CA ILE A 43 -14.89 9.02 -5.24
C ILE A 43 -14.64 9.26 -6.73
N LEU A 44 -13.58 8.66 -7.29
CA LEU A 44 -13.19 8.91 -8.68
C LEU A 44 -14.18 8.34 -9.69
N GLN A 45 -14.91 7.29 -9.38
CA GLN A 45 -16.00 6.77 -10.23
C GLN A 45 -17.14 7.79 -10.42
N GLY A 46 -17.22 8.83 -9.58
CA GLY A 46 -18.13 9.96 -9.75
C GLY A 46 -17.99 10.68 -11.11
N ILE A 47 -16.83 10.59 -11.76
CA ILE A 47 -16.62 11.18 -13.10
C ILE A 47 -17.54 10.60 -14.17
N HIS A 48 -18.06 9.38 -13.96
CA HIS A 48 -18.95 8.70 -14.90
C HIS A 48 -20.44 9.01 -14.68
N GLN A 49 -20.78 9.84 -13.67
CA GLN A 49 -22.15 10.31 -13.46
C GLN A 49 -22.53 11.38 -14.50
N PRO A 50 -23.84 11.66 -14.72
CA PRO A 50 -24.28 12.62 -15.74
C PRO A 50 -23.66 14.03 -15.63
N ASP A 51 -23.32 14.47 -14.42
CA ASP A 51 -22.64 15.75 -14.15
C ASP A 51 -21.18 15.58 -13.67
N GLY A 52 -20.57 14.42 -13.95
CA GLY A 52 -19.25 14.06 -13.45
C GLY A 52 -18.12 14.98 -13.95
N LEU A 53 -18.19 15.45 -15.20
CA LEU A 53 -17.17 16.31 -15.80
C LEU A 53 -17.05 17.66 -15.07
N SER A 54 -18.17 18.27 -14.66
CA SER A 54 -18.14 19.55 -13.92
C SER A 54 -17.65 19.38 -12.47
N LYS A 55 -17.68 18.15 -11.95
CA LYS A 55 -17.25 17.80 -10.58
C LYS A 55 -15.80 17.33 -10.48
N ILE A 56 -15.09 17.18 -11.60
CA ILE A 56 -13.69 16.69 -11.59
C ILE A 56 -12.81 17.40 -10.56
N PRO A 57 -12.80 18.75 -10.44
CA PRO A 57 -11.96 19.43 -9.46
C PRO A 57 -12.25 19.01 -8.01
N GLU A 58 -13.54 18.86 -7.66
CA GLU A 58 -13.97 18.44 -6.33
C GLU A 58 -13.61 16.97 -6.06
N LEU A 59 -13.81 16.09 -7.04
CA LEU A 59 -13.50 14.65 -6.93
C LEU A 59 -11.99 14.43 -6.76
N CYS A 60 -11.16 15.15 -7.52
CA CYS A 60 -9.71 15.08 -7.38
C CYS A 60 -9.24 15.61 -6.02
N GLN A 61 -9.83 16.71 -5.52
CA GLN A 61 -9.52 17.23 -4.18
C GLN A 61 -9.84 16.20 -3.09
N LYS A 62 -11.01 15.55 -3.15
CA LYS A 62 -11.40 14.50 -2.19
C LYS A 62 -10.49 13.27 -2.29
N SER A 63 -10.15 12.84 -3.51
CA SER A 63 -9.21 11.75 -3.76
C SER A 63 -7.85 12.03 -3.10
N LYS A 64 -7.26 13.21 -3.35
CA LYS A 64 -5.99 13.65 -2.75
C LYS A 64 -6.03 13.70 -1.22
N ALA A 65 -7.13 14.17 -0.64
CA ALA A 65 -7.30 14.17 0.81
C ALA A 65 -7.29 12.74 1.39
N ALA A 66 -7.93 11.78 0.70
CA ALA A 66 -7.91 10.38 1.12
C ALA A 66 -6.52 9.72 0.98
N PHE A 67 -5.67 10.17 0.05
CA PHE A 67 -4.28 9.71 -0.04
C PHE A 67 -3.43 10.09 1.20
N ALA A 68 -3.81 11.11 1.96
CA ALA A 68 -3.14 11.39 3.25
C ALA A 68 -3.28 10.21 4.23
N ASN A 69 -4.41 9.50 4.21
CA ASN A 69 -4.60 8.30 5.02
C ASN A 69 -3.73 7.13 4.51
N VAL A 70 -3.65 6.96 3.18
CA VAL A 70 -2.79 5.95 2.54
C VAL A 70 -1.33 6.12 2.97
N LYS A 71 -0.83 7.37 3.02
CA LYS A 71 0.51 7.68 3.50
C LYS A 71 0.74 7.18 4.93
N ASN A 72 -0.19 7.44 5.84
CA ASN A 72 -0.08 6.98 7.23
C ASN A 72 -0.11 5.45 7.30
N GLN A 73 -0.99 4.80 6.55
CA GLN A 73 -1.11 3.34 6.52
C GLN A 73 0.16 2.65 5.98
N PHE A 74 0.82 3.23 4.97
CA PHE A 74 2.12 2.73 4.52
C PHE A 74 3.23 2.93 5.57
N GLN A 75 3.21 3.99 6.39
CA GLN A 75 4.15 4.11 7.52
C GLN A 75 3.90 3.01 8.57
N VAL A 76 2.64 2.71 8.86
CA VAL A 76 2.29 1.60 9.76
C VAL A 76 2.78 0.27 9.16
N LEU A 77 2.52 0.01 7.88
CA LEU A 77 3.01 -1.18 7.20
C LEU A 77 4.54 -1.30 7.26
N LYS A 78 5.26 -0.20 6.99
CA LYS A 78 6.72 -0.13 7.10
C LYS A 78 7.20 -0.50 8.51
N SER A 79 6.49 -0.05 9.55
CA SER A 79 6.85 -0.36 10.95
C SER A 79 6.71 -1.85 11.31
N LYS A 80 5.91 -2.61 10.54
CA LYS A 80 5.71 -4.04 10.75
C LYS A 80 6.73 -4.88 10.00
N VAL A 81 7.14 -4.46 8.80
CA VAL A 81 8.00 -5.25 7.93
C VAL A 81 9.46 -5.14 8.38
N PRO A 82 10.13 -6.26 8.72
CA PRO A 82 11.55 -6.23 9.08
C PRO A 82 12.43 -5.73 7.93
N GLU A 83 13.55 -5.11 8.28
CA GLU A 83 14.57 -4.69 7.30
C GLU A 83 14.99 -5.88 6.42
N ASN A 84 15.25 -5.59 5.13
CA ASN A 84 15.62 -6.57 4.11
C ASN A 84 14.61 -7.70 3.86
N GLN A 85 13.39 -7.62 4.40
CA GLN A 85 12.33 -8.60 4.16
C GLN A 85 11.16 -8.07 3.31
N TYR A 86 11.35 -6.92 2.63
CA TYR A 86 10.32 -6.34 1.76
C TYR A 86 9.74 -7.37 0.78
N TYR A 87 10.59 -8.03 -0.01
CA TYR A 87 10.14 -8.98 -1.04
C TYR A 87 9.57 -10.28 -0.46
N ARG A 88 9.91 -10.63 0.78
CA ARG A 88 9.35 -11.81 1.47
C ARG A 88 7.85 -11.64 1.73
N PHE A 89 7.43 -10.44 2.09
CA PHE A 89 6.04 -10.15 2.44
C PHE A 89 5.30 -9.35 1.35
N HIS A 90 5.99 -8.87 0.32
CA HIS A 90 5.44 -8.00 -0.74
C HIS A 90 4.11 -8.46 -1.33
N ASP A 91 3.92 -9.76 -1.52
CA ASP A 91 2.69 -10.30 -2.11
C ASP A 91 1.42 -9.95 -1.32
N HIS A 92 1.52 -9.67 -0.01
CA HIS A 92 0.37 -9.26 0.79
C HIS A 92 -0.19 -7.89 0.36
N TRP A 93 0.65 -6.94 -0.05
CA TRP A 93 0.23 -5.59 -0.44
C TRP A 93 0.44 -5.27 -1.92
N ARG A 94 0.99 -6.20 -2.71
CA ARG A 94 1.24 -6.03 -4.14
C ARG A 94 0.01 -5.53 -4.89
N PHE A 95 -1.13 -6.18 -4.69
CA PHE A 95 -2.38 -5.83 -5.38
C PHE A 95 -2.90 -4.44 -4.99
N VAL A 96 -2.99 -4.15 -3.69
CA VAL A 96 -3.48 -2.85 -3.22
C VAL A 96 -2.54 -1.72 -3.64
N SER A 97 -1.23 -1.95 -3.67
CA SER A 97 -0.25 -0.98 -4.15
C SER A 97 -0.48 -0.63 -5.62
N GLN A 98 -0.62 -1.64 -6.50
CA GLN A 98 -0.93 -1.43 -7.91
C GLN A 98 -2.23 -0.64 -8.10
N ARG A 99 -3.26 -0.94 -7.31
CA ARG A 99 -4.53 -0.20 -7.33
C ARG A 99 -4.35 1.26 -6.90
N LEU A 100 -3.57 1.52 -5.86
CA LEU A 100 -3.28 2.88 -5.40
C LEU A 100 -2.46 3.67 -6.43
N VAL A 101 -1.50 3.04 -7.12
CA VAL A 101 -0.78 3.66 -8.25
C VAL A 101 -1.76 4.03 -9.37
N PHE A 102 -2.67 3.13 -9.74
CA PHE A 102 -3.71 3.43 -10.72
C PHE A 102 -4.57 4.64 -10.31
N LEU A 103 -5.01 4.70 -9.05
CA LEU A 103 -5.84 5.79 -8.54
C LEU A 103 -5.09 7.13 -8.50
N ALA A 104 -3.79 7.12 -8.19
CA ALA A 104 -2.93 8.29 -8.23
C ALA A 104 -2.75 8.81 -9.67
N ALA A 105 -2.52 7.89 -10.62
CA ALA A 105 -2.43 8.22 -12.04
C ALA A 105 -3.75 8.77 -12.58
N LEU A 106 -4.88 8.15 -12.25
CA LEU A 106 -6.21 8.64 -12.65
C LEU A 106 -6.49 10.03 -12.09
N THR A 107 -6.20 10.26 -10.80
CA THR A 107 -6.38 11.58 -10.17
C THR A 107 -5.56 12.65 -10.90
N THR A 108 -4.31 12.35 -11.24
CA THR A 108 -3.40 13.30 -11.92
C THR A 108 -3.83 13.56 -13.37
N TYR A 109 -4.24 12.51 -14.08
CA TYR A 109 -4.73 12.62 -15.44
C TYR A 109 -6.00 13.49 -15.52
N LEU A 110 -6.92 13.35 -14.57
CA LEU A 110 -8.13 14.17 -14.52
C LEU A 110 -7.85 15.66 -14.27
N GLU A 111 -6.74 16.00 -13.62
CA GLU A 111 -6.38 17.41 -13.34
C GLU A 111 -5.57 18.08 -14.44
N SER A 112 -4.73 17.31 -15.14
CA SER A 112 -3.67 17.86 -15.99
C SER A 112 -3.53 17.17 -17.34
N GLU A 113 -4.27 16.08 -17.57
CA GLU A 113 -4.15 15.22 -18.76
C GLU A 113 -2.72 14.66 -18.96
N THR A 114 -1.94 14.56 -17.87
CA THR A 114 -0.58 14.01 -17.88
C THR A 114 -0.48 12.68 -17.13
N LEU A 115 0.59 11.93 -17.42
CA LEU A 115 0.96 10.74 -16.67
C LEU A 115 1.85 11.14 -15.49
N ILE A 116 1.40 10.80 -14.28
CA ILE A 116 2.17 11.00 -13.04
C ILE A 116 3.50 10.21 -13.08
N GLN A 117 4.58 10.83 -12.60
CA GLN A 117 5.89 10.18 -12.49
C GLN A 117 5.97 9.26 -11.27
N ARG A 118 6.88 8.28 -11.32
CA ARG A 118 7.06 7.30 -10.25
C ARG A 118 7.39 7.97 -8.90
N GLU A 119 8.20 9.02 -8.95
CA GLU A 119 8.66 9.81 -7.81
C GLU A 119 7.48 10.53 -7.12
N GLU A 120 6.55 11.05 -7.92
CA GLU A 120 5.36 11.75 -7.43
C GLU A 120 4.36 10.76 -6.80
N VAL A 121 4.19 9.57 -7.40
CA VAL A 121 3.40 8.49 -6.81
C VAL A 121 4.01 8.05 -5.47
N ALA A 122 5.33 7.86 -5.41
CA ALA A 122 6.01 7.49 -4.18
C ALA A 122 5.79 8.53 -3.07
N ALA A 123 5.88 9.82 -3.40
CA ALA A 123 5.58 10.91 -2.48
C ALA A 123 4.12 10.92 -2.00
N MET A 124 3.17 10.67 -2.92
CA MET A 124 1.73 10.60 -2.62
C MET A 124 1.38 9.42 -1.70
N LEU A 125 2.01 8.26 -1.90
CA LEU A 125 1.84 7.08 -1.06
C LEU A 125 2.72 7.12 0.21
N GLY A 126 3.67 8.05 0.30
CA GLY A 126 4.61 8.14 1.43
C GLY A 126 5.65 7.02 1.48
N VAL A 127 6.03 6.45 0.34
CA VAL A 127 7.01 5.35 0.27
C VAL A 127 8.35 5.84 -0.28
N GLY A 128 9.43 5.17 0.11
CA GLY A 128 10.77 5.46 -0.42
C GLY A 128 10.94 4.95 -1.85
N LEU A 129 11.79 5.61 -2.63
CA LEU A 129 12.23 5.12 -3.93
C LEU A 129 13.35 4.10 -3.72
N VAL A 130 13.28 2.95 -4.39
CA VAL A 130 14.40 2.01 -4.46
C VAL A 130 15.52 2.69 -5.26
N GLY A 131 16.50 3.25 -4.57
CA GLY A 131 17.63 3.98 -5.18
C GLY A 131 18.34 5.00 -4.28
N THR A 132 17.75 5.43 -3.17
CA THR A 132 18.47 6.22 -2.15
C THR A 132 18.79 5.30 -0.98
N GLY A 133 20.03 4.80 -0.94
CA GLY A 133 20.49 3.86 0.08
C GLY A 133 20.32 4.37 1.51
N VAL A 134 20.22 3.38 2.41
CA VAL A 134 19.91 3.43 3.85
C VAL A 134 18.41 3.42 4.15
#